data_AF-A0A4S4EVA6-F1
#
_entry.id   AF-A0A4S4EVA6-F1
#
_cell.length_a   1.000
_cell.length_b   1.000
_cell.length_c   1.000
_cell.angle_alpha   90.00
_cell.angle_beta   90.00
_cell.angle_gamma   90.00
#
_symmetry.space_group_name_H-M   'P 1'
#
loop_
_entity.id
_entity.type
_entity.pdbx_description
1 polymer ?
#
loop_
_entity_poly.entity_id
_entity_poly.type
_entity_poly.pdbx_seq_one_letter_code
_entity_poly.pdbx_strand_id
1 'polypeptide(L)'
;MQVIVIPKKKRKTLHLPHLTKISDFVPSSNNTVINIKTALADTDVKNGGLLTKFTAKELPLLEQFGLNAKLVKLVVGFKLWGINGELALDTKVHGGDLFVVPRFFVVAIVAGGDGMECFSVITSSQPVFGESSGNTSIWKALSPVVLQTSLGVTPKFSQLFISKN
;
A
#
# COMPACT_ATOMS: atom_id res chain seq x y z
N MET A 1 10.75 -4.93 4.67
CA MET A 1 10.25 -3.70 5.31
C MET A 1 9.50 -2.91 4.24
N GLN A 2 8.43 -2.20 4.60
CA GLN A 2 7.69 -1.32 3.68
C GLN A 2 7.75 0.11 4.22
N VAL A 3 8.01 1.07 3.34
CA VAL A 3 7.97 2.50 3.64
C VAL A 3 6.78 3.08 2.93
N ILE A 4 5.88 3.76 3.64
CA ILE A 4 4.68 4.40 3.09
C ILE A 4 4.87 5.91 3.18
N VAL A 5 4.73 6.59 2.05
CA VAL A 5 4.94 8.02 1.90
C VAL A 5 3.63 8.68 1.49
N ILE A 6 3.31 9.78 2.16
CA ILE A 6 2.13 10.60 1.89
C ILE A 6 2.61 11.87 1.20
N PRO A 7 2.45 12.02 -0.12
CA PRO A 7 2.88 13.23 -0.81
C PRO A 7 2.13 14.47 -0.33
N LYS A 8 2.84 15.61 -0.22
CA LYS A 8 2.20 16.92 -0.08
C LYS A 8 1.54 17.33 -1.41
N LYS A 9 0.25 17.71 -1.39
CA LYS A 9 -0.38 18.46 -2.49
C LYS A 9 0.39 19.78 -2.66
N LYS A 10 1.20 19.88 -3.73
CA LYS A 10 2.07 21.01 -4.16
C LYS A 10 2.40 22.08 -3.10
N ARG A 11 3.66 22.18 -2.68
CA ARG A 11 4.27 23.46 -2.27
C ARG A 11 4.81 24.18 -3.50
N LYS A 12 4.80 25.52 -3.48
CA LYS A 12 5.52 26.38 -4.45
C LYS A 12 6.90 25.79 -4.74
N THR A 13 7.31 25.79 -6.00
CA THR A 13 8.64 25.38 -6.46
C THR A 13 9.69 25.93 -5.49
N LEU A 14 10.32 25.08 -4.69
CA LEU A 14 11.44 25.51 -3.88
C LEU A 14 12.59 25.73 -4.87
N HIS A 15 12.95 26.99 -5.10
CA HIS A 15 14.13 27.33 -5.86
C HIS A 15 15.35 27.03 -4.97
N LEU A 16 15.82 25.77 -5.00
CA LEU A 16 17.10 25.39 -4.41
C LEU A 16 18.19 25.49 -5.49
N PRO A 17 19.12 26.46 -5.42
CA PRO A 17 20.11 26.70 -6.46
C PRO A 17 21.18 25.60 -6.59
N HIS A 18 21.16 24.56 -5.74
CA HIS A 18 22.22 23.53 -5.66
C HIS A 18 21.73 22.09 -5.76
N LEU A 19 20.47 21.84 -6.13
CA LEU A 19 20.03 20.47 -6.41
C LEU A 19 20.30 20.14 -7.87
N THR A 20 21.28 19.26 -8.09
CA THR A 20 21.48 18.53 -9.35
C THR A 20 20.17 17.86 -9.76
N LYS A 21 19.73 18.04 -11.01
CA LYS A 21 18.47 17.45 -11.45
C LYS A 21 18.66 15.94 -11.54
N ILE A 22 17.60 15.17 -11.24
CA ILE A 22 17.61 13.71 -11.38
C ILE A 22 17.97 13.29 -12.82
N SER A 23 17.61 14.13 -13.81
CA SER A 23 18.02 13.97 -15.21
C SER A 23 19.52 13.95 -15.44
N ASP A 24 20.30 14.52 -14.52
CA ASP A 24 21.75 14.64 -14.66
C ASP A 24 22.46 13.36 -14.15
N PHE A 25 21.77 12.53 -13.36
CA PHE A 25 22.26 11.22 -12.89
C PHE A 25 21.73 10.05 -13.69
N VAL A 26 20.73 10.26 -14.55
CA VAL A 26 20.01 9.21 -15.25
C VAL A 26 20.20 9.40 -16.76
N PRO A 27 20.93 8.49 -17.45
CA PRO A 27 21.00 8.51 -18.90
C PRO A 27 19.59 8.41 -19.48
N SER A 28 19.31 9.10 -20.58
CA SER A 28 18.02 9.13 -21.27
C SER A 28 17.67 7.80 -21.97
N SER A 29 17.84 6.67 -21.28
CA SER A 29 17.17 5.43 -21.65
C SER A 29 15.70 5.58 -21.26
N ASN A 30 14.79 5.34 -22.20
CA ASN A 30 13.36 5.63 -22.13
C ASN A 30 12.53 4.88 -21.05
N ASN A 31 13.15 4.33 -19.99
CA ASN A 31 12.48 3.43 -19.04
C ASN A 31 12.81 3.65 -17.56
N THR A 32 13.47 4.76 -17.21
CA THR A 32 13.95 5.02 -15.84
C THR A 32 12.97 5.82 -14.97
N VAL A 33 12.05 6.54 -15.61
CA VAL A 33 11.10 7.43 -14.95
C VAL A 33 9.70 7.05 -15.37
N ILE A 34 8.89 6.60 -14.41
CA ILE A 34 7.46 6.38 -14.64
C ILE A 34 6.66 7.48 -13.97
N ASN A 35 5.78 8.10 -14.77
CA ASN A 35 4.78 8.99 -14.23
C ASN A 35 3.66 8.16 -13.59
N ILE A 36 3.75 8.06 -12.28
CA ILE A 36 2.83 7.33 -11.41
C ILE A 36 1.38 7.84 -11.50
N LYS A 37 1.16 9.10 -11.90
CA LYS A 37 -0.17 9.70 -12.02
C LYS A 37 -0.90 9.36 -13.30
N THR A 38 -0.16 8.95 -14.33
CA THR A 38 -0.71 8.60 -15.65
C THR A 38 -0.70 7.08 -15.88
N ALA A 39 -0.16 6.31 -14.95
CA ALA A 39 -0.13 4.85 -15.01
C ALA A 39 -1.56 4.29 -14.87
N LEU A 40 -1.86 3.26 -15.67
CA LEU A 40 -3.11 2.50 -15.56
C LEU A 40 -3.16 1.79 -14.21
N ALA A 41 -4.35 1.71 -13.62
CA ALA A 41 -4.53 1.02 -12.36
C ALA A 41 -4.70 -0.48 -12.56
N ASP A 42 -4.11 -1.26 -11.65
CA ASP A 42 -4.34 -2.71 -11.60
C ASP A 42 -5.70 -3.03 -10.98
N THR A 43 -6.20 -2.15 -10.11
CA THR A 43 -7.47 -2.35 -9.43
C THR A 43 -8.15 -1.02 -9.17
N ASP A 44 -9.40 -0.92 -9.58
CA ASP A 44 -10.31 0.17 -9.26
C ASP A 44 -11.52 -0.39 -8.53
N VAL A 45 -11.72 0.03 -7.29
CA VAL A 45 -12.86 -0.38 -6.48
C VAL A 45 -13.79 0.82 -6.36
N LYS A 46 -15.04 0.66 -6.82
CA LYS A 46 -16.07 1.70 -6.71
C LYS A 46 -16.20 2.16 -5.25
N ASN A 47 -16.01 3.46 -5.01
CA ASN A 47 -15.97 4.09 -3.67
C ASN A 47 -14.82 3.61 -2.75
N GLY A 48 -14.01 2.66 -3.20
CA GLY A 48 -12.84 2.12 -2.49
C GLY A 48 -11.53 2.71 -2.98
N GLY A 49 -11.48 3.33 -4.16
CA GLY A 49 -10.29 4.02 -4.67
C GLY A 49 -9.47 3.18 -5.64
N LEU A 50 -8.28 3.69 -5.96
CA LEU A 50 -7.42 3.20 -7.04
C LEU A 50 -6.13 2.59 -6.50
N LEU A 51 -5.73 1.45 -7.06
CA LEU A 51 -4.48 0.80 -6.77
C LEU A 51 -3.66 0.58 -8.04
N THR A 52 -2.40 1.03 -8.00
CA THR A 52 -1.41 0.80 -9.05
C THR A 52 -0.13 0.23 -8.42
N LYS A 53 0.34 -0.91 -8.91
CA LYS A 53 1.53 -1.64 -8.51
C LYS A 53 2.60 -1.39 -9.57
N PHE A 54 3.85 -1.30 -9.12
CA PHE A 54 5.02 -1.19 -9.97
C PHE A 54 6.01 -2.28 -9.55
N THR A 55 6.21 -3.21 -10.45
CA THR A 55 7.03 -4.41 -10.34
C THR A 55 8.26 -4.29 -11.22
N ALA A 56 9.17 -5.26 -11.11
CA ALA A 56 10.31 -5.41 -12.02
C ALA A 56 9.91 -5.41 -13.50
N LYS A 57 8.69 -5.86 -13.83
CA LYS A 57 8.20 -5.83 -15.22
C LYS A 57 7.95 -4.42 -15.73
N GLU A 58 7.37 -3.54 -14.89
CA GLU A 58 7.14 -2.15 -15.28
C GLU A 58 8.41 -1.30 -15.13
N LEU A 59 9.26 -1.59 -14.13
CA LEU A 59 10.53 -0.90 -13.88
C LEU A 59 11.63 -1.94 -13.63
N PRO A 60 12.37 -2.37 -14.67
CA PRO A 60 13.44 -3.36 -14.54
C PRO A 60 14.52 -2.98 -13.52
N LEU A 61 14.73 -1.68 -13.29
CA LEU A 61 15.63 -1.20 -12.24
C LEU A 61 15.22 -1.61 -10.82
N LEU A 62 13.91 -1.83 -10.57
CA LEU A 62 13.45 -2.35 -9.29
C LEU A 62 14.06 -3.73 -9.00
N GLU A 63 14.29 -4.56 -10.03
CA GLU A 63 14.97 -5.84 -9.88
C GLU A 63 16.45 -5.65 -9.53
N GLN A 64 17.14 -4.76 -10.24
CA GLN A 64 18.56 -4.47 -10.02
C GLN A 64 18.85 -4.00 -8.59
N PHE A 65 17.92 -3.25 -7.97
CA PHE A 65 18.06 -2.74 -6.60
C PHE A 65 17.30 -3.57 -5.55
N GLY A 66 16.62 -4.64 -5.95
CA GLY A 66 15.82 -5.48 -5.03
C GLY A 66 14.64 -4.75 -4.38
N LEU A 67 14.07 -3.75 -5.06
CA LEU A 67 12.98 -2.91 -4.59
C LEU A 67 11.65 -3.27 -5.28
N ASN A 68 10.54 -2.82 -4.71
CA ASN A 68 9.23 -2.82 -5.34
C ASN A 68 8.46 -1.57 -4.90
N ALA A 69 7.58 -1.01 -5.73
CA ALA A 69 6.80 0.17 -5.39
C ALA A 69 5.31 -0.03 -5.67
N LYS A 70 4.45 0.54 -4.82
CA LYS A 70 3.00 0.43 -4.93
C LYS A 70 2.35 1.76 -4.59
N LEU A 71 1.59 2.33 -5.52
CA LEU A 71 0.76 3.52 -5.33
C LEU A 71 -0.66 3.12 -4.96
N VAL A 72 -1.20 3.77 -3.92
CA VAL A 72 -2.51 3.50 -3.36
C VAL A 72 -3.22 4.84 -3.14
N LYS A 73 -4.43 5.01 -3.66
CA LYS A 73 -5.22 6.23 -3.46
C LYS A 73 -6.43 5.95 -2.55
N LEU A 74 -6.29 6.24 -1.25
CA LEU A 74 -7.22 5.97 -0.12
C LEU A 74 -7.11 7.10 0.94
N VAL A 75 -8.01 7.28 1.93
CA VAL A 75 -8.09 8.57 2.70
C VAL A 75 -8.19 8.59 4.25
N VAL A 76 -7.24 9.04 5.06
CA VAL A 76 -7.46 9.34 6.51
C VAL A 76 -7.71 8.12 7.43
N GLY A 77 -6.59 7.67 7.97
CA GLY A 77 -6.48 6.83 9.15
C GLY A 77 -5.37 5.83 8.89
N PHE A 78 -4.26 5.94 9.60
CA PHE A 78 -3.19 4.96 9.55
C PHE A 78 -3.16 4.21 10.86
N LYS A 79 -3.53 2.94 10.80
CA LYS A 79 -3.47 2.03 11.93
C LYS A 79 -2.49 0.92 11.63
N LEU A 80 -1.65 0.63 12.61
CA LEU A 80 -0.61 -0.38 12.53
C LEU A 80 -0.73 -1.29 13.74
N TRP A 81 -0.82 -2.59 13.50
CA TRP A 81 -0.79 -3.60 14.55
C TRP A 81 0.53 -4.37 14.51
N GLY A 82 1.09 -4.58 15.70
CA GLY A 82 2.22 -5.48 15.89
C GLY A 82 1.80 -6.93 15.79
N ILE A 83 2.81 -7.81 15.74
CA ILE A 83 2.62 -9.24 15.55
C ILE A 83 1.93 -9.93 16.75
N ASN A 84 1.88 -9.27 17.91
CA ASN A 84 1.19 -9.78 19.09
C ASN A 84 -0.25 -9.24 19.20
N GLY A 85 -0.74 -8.55 18.17
CA GLY A 85 -2.10 -8.00 18.11
C GLY A 85 -2.26 -6.63 18.79
N GLU A 86 -1.18 -6.04 19.30
CA GLU A 86 -1.19 -4.72 19.90
C GLU A 86 -1.30 -3.62 18.85
N LEU A 87 -2.05 -2.56 19.16
CA LEU A 87 -2.12 -1.37 18.33
C LEU A 87 -0.82 -0.56 18.51
N ALA A 88 0.11 -0.72 17.58
CA ALA A 88 1.42 -0.07 17.61
C ALA A 88 1.35 1.40 17.20
N LEU A 89 0.41 1.77 16.32
CA LEU A 89 0.16 3.16 15.93
C LEU A 89 -1.30 3.36 15.51
N ASP A 90 -1.90 4.46 15.95
CA ASP A 90 -3.19 4.97 15.46
C ASP A 90 -3.07 6.49 15.29
N THR A 91 -3.01 6.94 14.05
CA THR A 91 -2.83 8.36 13.77
C THR A 91 -3.62 8.83 12.55
N LYS A 92 -3.99 10.11 12.58
CA LYS A 92 -4.37 10.83 11.38
C LYS A 92 -3.14 11.11 10.53
N VAL A 93 -3.35 11.07 9.23
CA VAL A 93 -2.29 11.20 8.23
C VAL A 93 -2.39 12.56 7.56
N HIS A 94 -1.26 13.24 7.42
CA HIS A 94 -1.14 14.52 6.75
C HIS A 94 -0.19 14.42 5.55
N GLY A 95 -0.36 15.36 4.59
CA GLY A 95 0.57 15.47 3.47
C GLY A 95 1.99 15.72 3.96
N GLY A 96 2.92 14.87 3.54
CA GLY A 96 4.34 14.88 3.88
C GLY A 96 4.74 13.85 4.93
N ASP A 97 3.79 13.12 5.51
CA ASP A 97 4.10 12.08 6.50
C ASP A 97 4.77 10.86 5.85
N LEU A 98 5.61 10.20 6.64
CA LEU A 98 6.35 9.00 6.27
C LEU A 98 6.17 7.95 7.37
N PHE A 99 5.81 6.73 7.00
CA PHE A 99 5.66 5.61 7.92
C PHE A 99 6.55 4.44 7.51
N VAL A 100 7.27 3.87 8.47
CA VAL A 100 8.00 2.61 8.27
C VAL A 100 7.19 1.48 8.89
N VAL A 101 6.85 0.50 8.07
CA VAL A 101 6.10 -0.69 8.44
C VAL A 101 7.07 -1.88 8.52
N PRO A 102 7.33 -2.41 9.72
CA PRO A 102 8.10 -3.63 9.87
C PRO A 102 7.44 -4.81 9.16
N ARG A 103 8.24 -5.81 8.77
CA ARG A 103 7.70 -7.01 8.11
C ARG A 103 6.72 -7.72 9.06
N PHE A 104 5.63 -8.26 8.50
CA PHE A 104 4.53 -8.97 9.18
C PHE A 104 3.56 -8.11 10.01
N PHE A 105 3.81 -6.81 10.13
CA PHE A 105 2.83 -5.93 10.77
C PHE A 105 1.62 -5.75 9.86
N VAL A 106 0.45 -5.63 10.48
CA VAL A 106 -0.81 -5.39 9.75
C VAL A 106 -1.05 -3.89 9.68
N VAL A 107 -1.36 -3.39 8.48
CA VAL A 107 -1.69 -1.98 8.24
C VAL A 107 -3.14 -1.89 7.79
N ALA A 108 -3.90 -1.00 8.42
CA ALA A 108 -5.18 -0.53 7.89
C ALA A 108 -5.05 0.94 7.52
N ILE A 109 -5.37 1.24 6.27
CA ILE A 109 -5.48 2.59 5.76
C ILE A 109 -6.97 2.85 5.52
N VAL A 110 -7.55 3.73 6.31
CA VAL A 110 -8.98 4.07 6.22
C VAL A 110 -9.15 5.29 5.31
N ALA A 111 -10.32 5.40 4.67
CA ALA A 111 -10.82 6.49 3.80
C ALA A 111 -11.87 7.41 4.52
N GLY A 112 -11.70 8.74 4.54
CA GLY A 112 -12.54 9.84 4.98
C GLY A 112 -12.81 10.79 3.81
N GLY A 113 -13.53 11.90 4.04
CA GLY A 113 -14.21 12.65 2.96
C GLY A 113 -13.33 13.25 1.85
N ASP A 114 -12.07 13.62 2.14
CA ASP A 114 -11.29 14.53 1.28
C ASP A 114 -10.31 13.90 0.27
N GLY A 115 -10.22 12.57 0.20
CA GLY A 115 -9.11 11.94 -0.55
C GLY A 115 -7.77 11.89 0.22
N MET A 116 -7.00 10.81 0.12
CA MET A 116 -5.54 10.82 0.26
C MET A 116 -4.93 9.93 -0.83
N GLU A 117 -3.66 10.16 -1.06
CA GLU A 117 -2.82 9.44 -2.00
C GLU A 117 -1.60 9.03 -1.19
N CYS A 118 -1.18 7.79 -1.29
CA CYS A 118 0.08 7.34 -0.72
C CYS A 118 0.80 6.43 -1.71
N PHE A 119 2.11 6.48 -1.70
CA PHE A 119 2.90 5.46 -2.38
C PHE A 119 3.72 4.73 -1.33
N SER A 120 4.06 3.50 -1.63
CA SER A 120 4.87 2.67 -0.76
C SER A 120 6.02 2.06 -1.54
N VAL A 121 7.16 1.92 -0.87
CA VAL A 121 8.35 1.25 -1.37
C VAL A 121 8.64 0.08 -0.45
N ILE A 122 8.87 -1.08 -1.03
CA ILE A 122 9.11 -2.33 -0.31
C ILE A 122 10.52 -2.79 -0.67
N THR A 123 11.28 -3.17 0.36
CA THR A 123 12.65 -3.67 0.21
C THR A 123 12.66 -5.17 -0.15
N SER A 124 11.97 -5.52 -1.23
CA SER A 124 11.88 -6.89 -1.76
C SER A 124 11.43 -6.82 -3.21
N SER A 125 12.13 -7.51 -4.12
CA SER A 125 11.76 -7.58 -5.54
C SER A 125 10.46 -8.36 -5.80
N GLN A 126 10.15 -9.34 -4.93
CA GLN A 126 8.93 -10.14 -4.98
C GLN A 126 8.18 -10.06 -3.64
N PRO A 127 7.46 -8.96 -3.36
CA PRO A 127 6.69 -8.84 -2.13
C PRO A 127 5.40 -9.68 -2.23
N VAL A 128 5.18 -10.55 -1.24
CA VAL A 128 3.90 -11.25 -1.07
C VAL A 128 3.09 -10.53 0.00
N PHE A 129 1.85 -10.20 -0.31
CA PHE A 129 0.91 -9.57 0.60
C PHE A 129 -0.24 -10.53 0.92
N GLY A 130 -0.54 -10.68 2.20
CA GLY A 130 -1.81 -11.26 2.64
C GLY A 130 -2.84 -10.16 2.82
N GLU A 131 -3.98 -10.27 2.16
CA GLU A 131 -5.09 -9.34 2.36
C GLU A 131 -5.96 -9.85 3.52
N SER A 132 -6.26 -9.00 4.50
CA SER A 132 -7.08 -9.36 5.66
C SER A 132 -8.57 -9.06 5.47
N SER A 133 -8.97 -8.59 4.28
CA SER A 133 -10.35 -8.30 3.89
C SER A 133 -10.45 -8.29 2.36
N GLY A 134 -11.64 -8.51 1.82
CA GLY A 134 -11.88 -8.57 0.38
C GLY A 134 -11.77 -9.96 -0.23
N ASN A 135 -12.07 -10.05 -1.53
CA ASN A 135 -12.30 -11.33 -2.21
C ASN A 135 -11.06 -12.25 -2.28
N THR A 136 -9.88 -11.67 -2.12
CA THR A 136 -8.59 -12.36 -2.06
C THR A 136 -8.06 -12.50 -0.64
N SER A 137 -8.92 -12.33 0.36
CA SER A 137 -8.52 -12.35 1.76
C SER A 137 -8.15 -13.74 2.28
N ILE A 138 -7.28 -13.75 3.28
CA ILE A 138 -6.90 -14.96 4.01
C ILE A 138 -8.11 -15.68 4.60
N TRP A 139 -9.18 -14.95 4.95
CA TRP A 139 -10.39 -15.54 5.51
C TRP A 139 -11.11 -16.44 4.51
N LYS A 140 -11.19 -16.04 3.24
CA LYS A 140 -11.79 -16.85 2.16
C LYS A 140 -10.97 -18.08 1.81
N ALA A 141 -9.67 -18.07 2.10
CA ALA A 141 -8.79 -19.22 1.88
C ALA A 141 -8.92 -20.29 2.97
N LEU A 142 -9.48 -19.96 4.15
CA LEU A 142 -9.66 -20.92 5.23
C LEU A 142 -10.88 -21.82 5.00
N SER A 143 -10.78 -23.08 5.42
CA SER A 143 -11.94 -23.96 5.43
C SER A 143 -12.98 -23.49 6.46
N PRO A 144 -14.28 -23.77 6.25
CA PRO A 144 -15.33 -23.35 7.17
C PRO A 144 -15.08 -23.80 8.61
N VAL A 145 -14.58 -25.02 8.80
CA VAL A 145 -14.30 -25.59 10.13
C VAL A 145 -13.17 -24.82 10.84
N VAL A 146 -12.10 -24.49 10.13
CA VAL A 146 -10.97 -23.74 10.69
C VAL A 146 -11.41 -22.33 11.08
N LEU A 147 -12.19 -21.66 10.22
CA LEU A 147 -12.69 -20.31 10.48
C LEU A 147 -13.63 -20.26 11.70
N GLN A 148 -14.59 -21.19 11.76
CA GLN A 148 -15.56 -21.28 12.86
C GLN A 148 -14.86 -21.55 14.19
N THR A 149 -13.92 -22.49 14.20
CA THR A 149 -13.16 -22.86 15.42
C THR A 149 -12.25 -21.72 15.85
N SER A 150 -11.52 -21.08 14.93
CA SER A 150 -10.56 -20.02 15.25
C SER A 150 -11.23 -18.75 15.77
N LEU A 151 -12.41 -18.40 15.25
CA LEU A 151 -13.15 -17.22 15.67
C LEU A 151 -14.19 -17.50 16.78
N GLY A 152 -14.42 -18.78 17.11
CA GLY A 152 -15.46 -19.19 18.07
C GLY A 152 -16.87 -18.80 17.62
N VAL A 153 -17.18 -18.91 16.32
CA VAL A 153 -18.44 -18.43 15.73
C VAL A 153 -19.27 -19.56 15.12
N THR A 154 -20.58 -19.34 15.02
CA THR A 154 -21.51 -20.29 14.41
C THR A 154 -21.30 -20.38 12.89
N PRO A 155 -21.73 -21.50 12.25
CA PRO A 155 -21.69 -21.64 10.79
C PRO A 155 -22.40 -20.48 10.07
N LYS A 156 -23.58 -20.08 10.55
CA LYS A 156 -24.36 -18.97 9.98
C LYS A 156 -23.59 -17.65 10.01
N PHE A 157 -22.92 -17.33 11.12
CA PHE A 157 -22.11 -16.12 11.22
C PHE A 157 -20.87 -16.20 10.32
N SER A 158 -20.19 -17.35 10.28
CA SER A 158 -19.01 -17.55 9.43
C SER A 158 -19.30 -17.32 7.94
N GLN A 159 -20.46 -17.80 7.45
CA GLN A 159 -20.91 -17.56 6.08
C GLN A 159 -21.18 -16.07 5.80
N LEU A 160 -21.80 -15.37 6.75
CA LEU A 160 -22.05 -13.93 6.63
C LEU A 160 -20.74 -13.11 6.67
N PHE A 161 -19.78 -13.53 7.48
CA PHE A 161 -18.48 -12.88 7.58
C PHE A 161 -17.71 -12.98 6.27
N ILE A 162 -17.69 -14.17 5.65
CA ILE A 162 -17.06 -14.45 4.36
C ILE A 162 -17.77 -13.79 3.18
N SER A 163 -19.09 -13.59 3.24
CA SER A 163 -19.80 -12.91 2.15
C SER A 163 -19.47 -11.40 2.08
N LYS A 164 -19.00 -10.82 3.19
CA LYS A 164 -18.65 -9.40 3.32
C LYS A 164 -17.16 -9.11 3.22
N ASN A 165 -16.31 -10.12 3.40
CA ASN A 165 -14.86 -10.04 3.21
C ASN A 165 -14.49 -10.99 2.09
#